data_AF-A0A3S3JYR0-F1
#
_entry.id   AF-A0A3S3JYR0-F1
#
_cell.length_a   1.000
_cell.length_b   1.000
_cell.length_c   1.000
_cell.angle_alpha   90.00
_cell.angle_beta   90.00
_cell.angle_gamma   90.00
#
_symmetry.space_group_name_H-M   'P 1'
#
loop_
_entity.id
_entity.type
_entity.pdbx_description
1 polymer ?
#
loop_
_entity_poly.entity_id
_entity_poly.type
_entity_poly.pdbx_seq_one_letter_code
_entity_poly.pdbx_strand_id
1 'polypeptide(L)'
;MLLTGGAAITAMLPFQTGSSAAAGAHTRGAAFDPALALWHEWRSAYLRTAALCRRQQELEKLLVEANGFPKAEVILPDEDVSVTVSWPGDLEDLFGDDPGFADLRGRAEADLAVSQARWDDEDRRIGYSAAKREELAAAEREQELVEVLMATPATTLAGVAGKLDAVLREGESAEDCTEFPWPQLRAALADLDRIGQPRQPAGALMPGSGQRAPYPRKRREDVCMSVMMYQCGDRVT
;
A
#
# COMPACT_ATOMS: atom_id res chain seq x y z
N MET A 1 -6.16 -52.65 -33.84
CA MET A 1 -6.55 -51.23 -33.73
C MET A 1 -5.41 -50.53 -33.00
N LEU A 2 -4.46 -49.97 -33.75
CA LEU A 2 -4.41 -48.59 -34.29
C LEU A 2 -3.65 -47.66 -33.32
N LEU A 3 -2.39 -47.45 -33.68
CA LEU A 3 -1.54 -46.31 -33.31
C LEU A 3 -2.27 -44.99 -33.55
N THR A 4 -1.98 -43.96 -32.75
CA THR A 4 -1.76 -42.58 -33.24
C THR A 4 -1.33 -41.68 -32.07
N GLY A 5 -0.06 -41.27 -32.11
CA GLY A 5 0.44 -40.12 -31.36
C GLY A 5 0.16 -38.83 -32.14
N GLY A 6 -0.33 -37.80 -31.46
CA GLY A 6 -0.52 -36.46 -32.01
C GLY A 6 0.63 -35.55 -31.61
N ALA A 7 1.39 -35.05 -32.59
CA ALA A 7 2.37 -33.99 -32.42
C ALA A 7 1.69 -32.63 -32.63
N ALA A 8 1.82 -31.71 -31.66
CA ALA A 8 1.40 -30.32 -31.80
C ALA A 8 2.53 -29.51 -32.46
N ILE A 9 2.23 -28.91 -33.61
CA ILE A 9 3.13 -28.00 -34.33
C ILE A 9 2.85 -26.57 -33.83
N THR A 10 3.80 -25.99 -33.10
CA THR A 10 3.80 -24.57 -32.73
C THR A 10 4.25 -23.75 -33.94
N ALA A 11 3.33 -22.99 -34.54
CA ALA A 11 3.66 -22.02 -35.58
C ALA A 11 4.41 -20.83 -34.95
N MET A 12 5.70 -20.69 -35.28
CA MET A 12 6.46 -19.46 -35.00
C MET A 12 6.12 -18.42 -36.07
N LEU A 13 5.53 -17.30 -35.66
CA LEU A 13 5.39 -16.12 -36.51
C LEU A 13 6.75 -15.43 -36.64
N PRO A 14 7.24 -15.11 -37.86
CA PRO A 14 8.49 -14.40 -38.03
C PRO A 14 8.34 -12.92 -37.61
N PHE A 15 9.24 -12.49 -36.73
CA PHE A 15 9.44 -11.10 -36.35
C PHE A 15 10.01 -10.35 -37.56
N GLN A 16 9.19 -9.57 -38.27
CA GLN A 16 9.65 -8.79 -39.41
C GLN A 16 10.36 -7.52 -38.93
N THR A 17 11.67 -7.46 -39.15
CA THR A 17 12.52 -6.28 -39.00
C THR A 17 12.39 -5.38 -40.23
N GLY A 18 11.37 -4.52 -40.23
CA GLY A 18 11.24 -3.44 -41.20
C GLY A 18 12.06 -2.22 -40.76
N SER A 19 13.27 -2.07 -41.30
CA SER A 19 14.04 -0.83 -41.24
C SER A 19 13.48 0.15 -42.28
N SER A 20 12.88 1.25 -41.83
CA SER A 20 12.60 2.40 -42.69
C SER A 20 13.06 3.67 -41.98
N ALA A 21 14.20 4.18 -42.45
CA ALA A 21 14.76 5.45 -42.03
C ALA A 21 13.94 6.60 -42.65
N ALA A 22 12.99 7.13 -41.88
CA ALA A 22 12.47 8.47 -42.11
C ALA A 22 13.22 9.44 -41.20
N ALA A 23 14.25 10.08 -41.76
CA ALA A 23 14.97 11.18 -41.13
C ALA A 23 14.05 12.41 -41.04
N GLY A 24 13.16 12.41 -40.04
CA GLY A 24 12.53 13.61 -39.54
C GLY A 24 13.49 14.28 -38.57
N ALA A 25 13.94 15.49 -38.90
CA ALA A 25 14.70 16.33 -37.98
C ALA A 25 13.87 16.62 -36.73
N HIS A 26 14.00 15.78 -35.70
CA HIS A 26 13.45 16.06 -34.39
C HIS A 26 14.27 17.20 -33.79
N THR A 27 13.68 18.39 -33.82
CA THR A 27 14.04 19.48 -32.92
C THR A 27 14.26 18.89 -31.53
N ARG A 28 15.51 18.91 -31.07
CA ARG A 28 15.97 18.40 -29.77
C ARG A 28 15.49 19.33 -28.63
N GLY A 29 14.20 19.60 -28.57
CA GLY A 29 13.54 19.98 -27.33
C GLY A 29 13.43 18.71 -26.50
N ALA A 30 13.79 18.76 -25.22
CA ALA A 30 13.63 17.63 -24.31
C ALA A 30 12.19 17.09 -24.47
N ALA A 31 12.05 15.89 -25.04
CA ALA A 31 10.76 15.31 -25.28
C ALA A 31 10.06 15.15 -23.92
N PHE A 32 8.92 15.81 -23.77
CA PHE A 32 8.07 15.64 -22.59
C PHE A 32 7.62 14.18 -22.53
N ASP A 33 7.91 13.51 -21.41
CA ASP A 33 7.45 12.14 -21.16
C ASP A 33 6.26 12.19 -20.20
N PRO A 34 5.04 11.88 -20.66
CA PRO A 34 3.84 11.91 -19.82
C PRO A 34 3.90 10.88 -18.69
N ALA A 35 4.54 9.72 -18.90
CA ALA A 35 4.71 8.73 -17.84
C ALA A 35 5.69 9.22 -16.77
N LEU A 36 6.75 9.93 -17.16
CA LEU A 36 7.68 10.53 -16.19
C LEU A 36 6.99 11.62 -15.35
N ALA A 37 6.14 12.45 -15.96
CA ALA A 37 5.37 13.46 -15.24
C ALA A 37 4.43 12.82 -14.21
N LEU A 38 3.67 11.80 -14.62
CA LEU A 38 2.79 11.03 -13.72
C LEU A 38 3.55 10.34 -12.60
N TRP A 39 4.76 9.83 -12.88
CA TRP A 39 5.60 9.25 -11.82
C TRP A 39 6.01 10.29 -10.76
N HIS A 40 6.31 11.53 -11.15
CA HIS A 40 6.61 12.58 -10.17
C HIS A 40 5.41 12.94 -9.30
N GLU A 41 4.21 12.98 -9.89
CA GLU A 41 2.96 13.17 -9.14
C GLU A 41 2.70 12.00 -8.19
N TRP A 42 2.76 10.78 -8.71
CA TRP A 42 2.59 9.55 -7.94
C TRP A 42 3.59 9.49 -6.77
N ARG A 43 4.88 9.78 -7.03
CA ARG A 43 5.92 9.77 -5.98
C ARG A 43 5.63 10.80 -4.88
N SER A 44 5.08 11.95 -5.24
CA SER A 44 4.68 12.97 -4.26
C SER A 44 3.49 12.49 -3.43
N ALA A 45 2.52 11.83 -4.06
CA ALA A 45 1.39 11.19 -3.37
C ALA A 45 1.87 10.07 -2.43
N TYR A 46 2.68 9.12 -2.91
CA TYR A 46 3.30 8.05 -2.13
C TYR A 46 3.99 8.58 -0.86
N LEU A 47 4.83 9.62 -0.99
CA LEU A 47 5.52 10.20 0.16
C LEU A 47 4.55 10.86 1.15
N ARG A 48 3.47 11.46 0.66
CA ARG A 48 2.41 12.05 1.49
C ARG A 48 1.62 10.97 2.21
N THR A 49 1.14 9.94 1.53
CA THR A 49 0.45 8.79 2.14
C THR A 49 1.34 8.16 3.20
N ALA A 50 2.62 7.93 2.91
CA ALA A 50 3.55 7.37 3.86
C ALA A 50 3.72 8.26 5.11
N ALA A 51 3.63 9.59 4.99
CA ALA A 51 3.67 10.53 6.12
C ALA A 51 2.39 10.52 6.94
N LEU A 52 1.23 10.53 6.28
CA LEU A 52 -0.08 10.45 6.92
C LEU A 52 -0.27 9.12 7.65
N CYS A 53 0.18 8.01 7.08
CA CYS A 53 0.19 6.70 7.72
C CYS A 53 0.99 6.71 9.03
N ARG A 54 2.18 7.35 9.08
CA ARG A 54 2.92 7.49 10.37
C ARG A 54 2.14 8.30 11.37
N ARG A 55 1.55 9.41 10.93
CA ARG A 55 0.78 10.30 11.80
C ARG A 55 -0.44 9.58 12.37
N GLN A 56 -1.14 8.82 11.54
CA GLN A 56 -2.28 8.01 11.94
C GLN A 56 -1.85 6.92 12.95
N GLN A 57 -0.74 6.22 12.73
CA GLN A 57 -0.21 5.21 13.66
C GLN A 57 0.20 5.79 15.01
N GLU A 58 0.81 6.99 15.02
CA GLU A 58 1.13 7.70 16.26
C GLU A 58 -0.14 8.04 17.05
N LEU A 59 -1.18 8.52 16.37
CA LEU A 59 -2.46 8.83 17.00
C LEU A 59 -3.19 7.57 17.47
N GLU A 60 -3.12 6.48 16.70
CA GLU A 60 -3.67 5.18 17.10
C GLU A 60 -3.03 4.68 18.39
N LYS A 61 -1.70 4.77 18.46
CA LYS A 61 -0.95 4.38 19.65
C LYS A 61 -1.38 5.20 20.87
N LEU A 62 -1.51 6.52 20.72
CA LEU A 62 -1.98 7.38 21.81
C LEU A 62 -3.40 7.01 22.26
N LEU A 63 -4.28 6.67 21.31
CA LEU A 63 -5.66 6.28 21.60
C LEU A 63 -5.73 4.96 22.38
N VAL A 64 -4.95 3.97 21.95
CA VAL A 64 -4.81 2.67 22.62
C VAL A 64 -4.17 2.80 24.00
N GLU A 65 -3.13 3.64 24.14
CA GLU A 65 -2.48 3.89 25.44
C GLU A 65 -3.42 4.59 26.43
N ALA A 66 -4.30 5.48 25.94
CA ALA A 66 -5.24 6.22 26.78
C ALA A 66 -6.44 5.38 27.24
N ASN A 67 -7.06 4.62 26.34
CA ASN A 67 -8.34 3.95 26.61
C ASN A 67 -8.31 2.42 26.48
N GLY A 68 -7.27 1.85 25.86
CA GLY A 68 -7.33 0.49 25.33
C GLY A 68 -8.36 0.36 24.21
N PHE A 69 -8.37 -0.76 23.49
CA PHE A 69 -9.41 -0.99 22.48
C PHE A 69 -10.80 -1.05 23.11
N PRO A 70 -11.86 -0.55 22.42
CA PRO A 70 -13.23 -0.70 22.88
C PRO A 70 -13.55 -2.18 23.11
N LYS A 71 -13.95 -2.49 24.34
CA LYS A 71 -14.28 -3.86 24.75
C LYS A 71 -15.24 -3.89 25.94
N ALA A 72 -15.96 -5.00 26.07
CA ALA A 72 -16.71 -5.42 27.25
C ALA A 72 -16.22 -6.80 27.70
N GLU A 73 -16.25 -7.06 29.01
CA GLU A 73 -15.95 -8.38 29.57
C GLU A 73 -17.25 -9.04 30.02
N VAL A 74 -17.51 -10.25 29.53
CA VAL A 74 -18.75 -10.98 29.77
C VAL A 74 -18.43 -12.29 30.48
N ILE A 75 -19.01 -12.49 31.66
CA ILE A 75 -18.84 -13.74 32.43
C ILE A 75 -19.91 -14.74 31.97
N LEU A 76 -19.47 -15.90 31.48
CA LEU A 76 -20.36 -16.98 31.10
C LEU A 76 -20.88 -17.72 32.34
N PRO A 77 -22.21 -17.89 32.49
CA PRO A 77 -22.81 -18.43 33.71
C PRO A 77 -22.52 -19.91 33.95
N ASP A 78 -22.22 -20.68 32.90
CA ASP A 78 -21.96 -22.14 33.01
C ASP A 78 -20.48 -22.49 33.25
N GLU A 79 -19.54 -21.60 32.94
CA GLU A 79 -18.11 -21.95 32.90
C GLU A 79 -17.22 -21.11 33.84
N ASP A 80 -17.75 -20.05 34.48
CA ASP A 80 -16.95 -19.06 35.23
C ASP A 80 -15.77 -18.50 34.40
N VAL A 81 -15.96 -18.46 33.07
CA VAL A 81 -15.00 -17.95 32.10
C VAL A 81 -15.43 -16.55 31.68
N SER A 82 -14.49 -15.60 31.72
CA SER A 82 -14.65 -14.26 31.16
C SER A 82 -14.27 -14.25 29.68
N VAL A 83 -15.18 -13.78 28.83
CA VAL A 83 -14.97 -13.58 27.40
C VAL A 83 -14.90 -12.09 27.10
N THR A 84 -13.89 -11.68 26.33
CA THR A 84 -13.77 -10.30 25.84
C THR A 84 -14.55 -10.13 24.54
N VAL A 85 -15.42 -9.14 24.52
CA VAL A 85 -16.28 -8.77 23.39
C VAL A 85 -15.83 -7.42 22.89
N SER A 86 -15.55 -7.30 21.60
CA SER A 86 -14.93 -6.14 20.98
C SER A 86 -15.87 -5.43 20.00
N TRP A 87 -16.93 -6.10 19.55
CA TRP A 87 -17.98 -5.52 18.71
C TRP A 87 -19.35 -6.18 19.00
N PRO A 88 -20.51 -5.52 18.76
CA PRO A 88 -21.82 -6.12 19.05
C PRO A 88 -22.07 -7.46 18.34
N GLY A 89 -21.50 -7.68 17.16
CA GLY A 89 -21.58 -8.97 16.48
C GLY A 89 -20.94 -10.13 17.24
N ASP A 90 -19.91 -9.87 18.07
CA ASP A 90 -19.33 -10.90 18.94
C ASP A 90 -20.38 -11.39 19.97
N LEU A 91 -21.32 -10.53 20.39
CA LEU A 91 -22.41 -10.92 21.29
C LEU A 91 -23.45 -11.78 20.58
N GLU A 92 -23.75 -11.47 19.32
CA GLU A 92 -24.64 -12.30 18.49
C GLU A 92 -24.03 -13.68 18.24
N ASP A 93 -22.74 -13.75 17.95
CA ASP A 93 -22.02 -15.02 17.76
C ASP A 93 -21.94 -15.86 19.05
N LEU A 94 -21.78 -15.22 20.22
CA LEU A 94 -21.65 -15.91 21.51
C LEU A 94 -22.99 -16.36 22.10
N PHE A 95 -24.02 -15.53 21.99
CA PHE A 95 -25.28 -15.73 22.73
C PHE A 95 -26.50 -15.96 21.82
N GLY A 96 -26.38 -15.70 20.52
CA GLY A 96 -27.50 -15.74 19.57
C GLY A 96 -28.69 -14.91 20.05
N ASP A 97 -29.91 -15.38 19.79
CA ASP A 97 -31.16 -14.78 20.26
C ASP A 97 -31.78 -15.48 21.48
N ASP A 98 -30.98 -16.24 22.22
CA ASP A 98 -31.49 -16.97 23.39
C ASP A 98 -31.96 -15.98 24.49
N PRO A 99 -33.25 -16.01 24.88
CA PRO A 99 -33.80 -15.12 25.89
C PRO A 99 -33.16 -15.32 27.28
N GLY A 100 -32.55 -16.48 27.55
CA GLY A 100 -31.83 -16.77 28.79
C GLY A 100 -30.58 -15.90 29.00
N PHE A 101 -30.00 -15.36 27.91
CA PHE A 101 -28.85 -14.46 27.95
C PHE A 101 -29.19 -12.99 27.69
N ALA A 102 -30.47 -12.64 27.55
CA ALA A 102 -30.90 -11.27 27.18
C ALA A 102 -30.34 -10.21 28.14
N ASP A 103 -30.41 -10.46 29.44
CA ASP A 103 -29.88 -9.54 30.46
C ASP A 103 -28.35 -9.43 30.40
N LEU A 104 -27.66 -10.52 30.07
CA LEU A 104 -26.19 -10.55 29.94
C LEU A 104 -25.75 -9.79 28.69
N ARG A 105 -26.44 -9.99 27.58
CA ARG A 105 -26.26 -9.27 26.32
C ARG A 105 -26.47 -7.77 26.52
N GLY A 106 -27.58 -7.38 27.13
CA GLY A 106 -27.87 -5.96 27.39
C GLY A 106 -26.82 -5.28 28.27
N ARG A 107 -26.26 -5.98 29.26
CA ARG A 107 -25.13 -5.46 30.05
C ARG A 107 -23.87 -5.31 29.20
N ALA A 108 -23.51 -6.34 28.43
CA ALA A 108 -22.33 -6.31 27.58
C ALA A 108 -22.41 -5.23 26.49
N GLU A 109 -23.59 -5.04 25.89
CA GLU A 109 -23.86 -3.95 24.94
C GLU A 109 -23.69 -2.58 25.60
N ALA A 110 -24.23 -2.39 26.81
CA ALA A 110 -24.08 -1.15 27.55
C ALA A 110 -22.62 -0.86 27.91
N ASP A 111 -21.87 -1.87 28.37
CA ASP A 111 -20.45 -1.73 28.71
C ASP A 111 -19.61 -1.42 27.47
N LEU A 112 -19.90 -2.08 26.34
CA LEU A 112 -19.25 -1.82 25.07
C LEU A 112 -19.56 -0.40 24.58
N ALA A 113 -20.81 0.07 24.70
CA ALA A 113 -21.20 1.43 24.36
C ALA A 113 -20.50 2.48 25.23
N VAL A 114 -20.31 2.21 26.53
CA VAL A 114 -19.52 3.08 27.43
C VAL A 114 -18.05 3.12 27.01
N SER A 115 -17.48 1.97 26.66
CA SER A 115 -16.09 1.85 26.19
C SER A 115 -15.89 2.60 24.86
N GLN A 116 -16.82 2.43 23.92
CA GLN A 116 -16.85 3.13 22.65
C GLN A 116 -16.98 4.65 22.83
N ALA A 117 -17.85 5.11 23.73
CA ALA A 117 -18.00 6.54 23.99
C ALA A 117 -16.70 7.20 24.50
N ARG A 118 -15.94 6.50 25.36
CA ARG A 118 -14.62 6.98 25.83
C ARG A 118 -13.61 7.05 24.68
N TRP A 119 -13.61 6.05 23.81
CA TRP A 119 -12.78 6.02 22.62
C TRP A 119 -13.12 7.17 21.67
N ASP A 120 -14.41 7.42 21.42
CA ASP A 120 -14.89 8.50 20.53
C ASP A 120 -14.64 9.90 21.10
N ASP A 121 -14.74 10.07 22.43
CA ASP A 121 -14.38 11.31 23.12
C ASP A 121 -12.88 11.62 22.93
N GLU A 122 -12.03 10.61 23.11
CA GLU A 122 -10.59 10.75 22.96
C GLU A 122 -10.18 10.94 21.50
N ASP A 123 -10.81 10.21 20.57
CA ASP A 123 -10.64 10.41 19.14
C ASP A 123 -11.00 11.85 18.74
N ARG A 124 -12.14 12.39 19.21
CA ARG A 124 -12.49 13.79 18.98
C ARG A 124 -11.45 14.76 19.53
N ARG A 125 -10.79 14.41 20.63
CA ARG A 125 -9.75 15.23 21.26
C ARG A 125 -8.43 15.21 20.48
N ILE A 126 -7.99 14.05 19.99
CA ILE A 126 -6.66 13.87 19.37
C ILE A 126 -6.71 13.88 17.82
N GLY A 127 -7.89 13.72 17.24
CA GLY A 127 -8.16 13.74 15.81
C GLY A 127 -7.75 12.47 15.05
N TYR A 128 -7.83 11.29 15.68
CA TYR A 128 -7.41 10.03 15.07
C TYR A 128 -8.21 9.70 13.80
N SER A 129 -9.54 9.70 13.86
CA SER A 129 -10.41 9.39 12.73
C SER A 129 -10.30 10.42 11.61
N ALA A 130 -10.00 11.68 11.94
CA ALA A 130 -9.72 12.69 10.92
C ALA A 130 -8.41 12.40 10.18
N ALA A 131 -7.34 12.07 10.90
CA ALA A 131 -6.07 11.67 10.29
C ALA A 131 -6.21 10.38 9.48
N LYS A 132 -7.01 9.41 9.94
CA LYS A 132 -7.31 8.18 9.21
C LYS A 132 -8.03 8.45 7.89
N ARG A 133 -9.02 9.35 7.88
CA ARG A 133 -9.70 9.75 6.63
C ARG A 133 -8.76 10.45 5.65
N GLU A 134 -7.86 11.31 6.14
CA GLU A 134 -6.87 11.97 5.28
C GLU A 134 -5.88 10.97 4.68
N GLU A 135 -5.42 10.01 5.48
CA GLU A 135 -4.56 8.92 5.04
C GLU A 135 -5.23 8.06 3.97
N LEU A 136 -6.49 7.65 4.18
CA LEU A 136 -7.26 6.89 3.19
C LEU A 136 -7.45 7.67 1.88
N ALA A 137 -7.77 8.95 1.95
CA ALA A 137 -7.92 9.78 0.75
C ALA A 137 -6.60 9.97 -0.01
N ALA A 138 -5.47 10.04 0.71
CA ALA A 138 -4.15 10.10 0.09
C ALA A 138 -3.78 8.76 -0.58
N ALA A 139 -4.08 7.64 0.07
CA ALA A 139 -3.87 6.30 -0.48
C ALA A 139 -4.72 6.04 -1.73
N GLU A 140 -5.99 6.47 -1.72
CA GLU A 140 -6.86 6.40 -2.91
C GLU A 140 -6.26 7.21 -4.07
N ARG A 141 -5.81 8.43 -3.81
CA ARG A 141 -5.19 9.29 -4.84
C ARG A 141 -3.89 8.69 -5.39
N GLU A 142 -3.07 8.09 -4.52
CA GLU A 142 -1.85 7.37 -4.89
C GLU A 142 -2.17 6.18 -5.80
N GLN A 143 -3.18 5.39 -5.46
CA GLN A 143 -3.64 4.24 -6.25
C GLN A 143 -4.14 4.68 -7.64
N GLU A 144 -4.97 5.72 -7.71
CA GLU A 144 -5.40 6.29 -9.00
C GLU A 144 -4.20 6.71 -9.86
N LEU A 145 -3.20 7.36 -9.24
CA LEU A 145 -2.00 7.81 -9.94
C LEU A 145 -1.17 6.65 -10.47
N VAL A 146 -1.02 5.57 -9.70
CA VAL A 146 -0.23 4.42 -10.14
C VAL A 146 -0.92 3.70 -11.30
N GLU A 147 -2.24 3.58 -11.28
CA GLU A 147 -3.02 3.00 -12.37
C GLU A 147 -2.87 3.79 -13.67
N VAL A 148 -3.04 5.12 -13.60
CA VAL A 148 -2.87 6.01 -14.75
C VAL A 148 -1.43 6.00 -15.25
N LEU A 149 -0.44 5.99 -14.35
CA LEU A 149 0.98 5.84 -14.69
C LEU A 149 1.24 4.54 -15.46
N MET A 150 0.73 3.40 -14.98
CA MET A 150 0.95 2.11 -15.64
C MET A 150 0.30 2.06 -17.03
N ALA A 151 -0.89 2.63 -17.19
CA ALA A 151 -1.59 2.70 -18.47
C ALA A 151 -0.94 3.64 -19.50
N THR A 152 -0.29 4.71 -19.04
CA THR A 152 0.27 5.75 -19.92
C THR A 152 1.57 5.29 -20.60
N PRO A 153 1.69 5.23 -21.94
CA PRO A 153 2.94 4.84 -22.59
C PRO A 153 4.10 5.78 -22.23
N ALA A 154 5.24 5.22 -21.81
CA ALA A 154 6.47 5.97 -21.62
C ALA A 154 7.12 6.26 -22.97
N THR A 155 7.60 7.49 -23.18
CA THR A 155 8.29 7.90 -24.42
C THR A 155 9.80 7.99 -24.24
N THR A 156 10.30 7.83 -23.01
CA THR A 156 11.72 7.88 -22.66
C THR A 156 12.10 6.74 -21.71
N LEU A 157 13.41 6.46 -21.61
CA LEU A 157 13.93 5.52 -20.62
C LEU A 157 13.64 5.96 -19.19
N ALA A 158 13.59 7.27 -18.92
CA ALA A 158 13.25 7.81 -17.61
C ALA A 158 11.78 7.52 -17.26
N GLY A 159 10.85 7.60 -18.21
CA GLY A 159 9.46 7.20 -17.97
C GLY A 159 9.31 5.71 -17.69
N VAL A 160 10.07 4.85 -18.38
CA VAL A 160 10.11 3.40 -18.09
C VAL A 160 10.70 3.13 -16.70
N ALA A 161 11.79 3.82 -16.35
CA ALA A 161 12.40 3.75 -15.02
C ALA A 161 11.40 4.18 -13.92
N GLY A 162 10.66 5.27 -14.14
CA GLY A 162 9.63 5.74 -13.21
C GLY A 162 8.53 4.70 -12.96
N LYS A 163 8.05 4.01 -14.01
CA LYS A 163 7.09 2.91 -13.83
C LYS A 163 7.69 1.77 -12.98
N LEU A 164 8.92 1.37 -13.27
CA LEU A 164 9.56 0.29 -12.51
C LEU A 164 9.84 0.69 -11.05
N ASP A 165 10.25 1.94 -10.79
CA ASP A 165 10.39 2.48 -9.42
C ASP A 165 9.06 2.45 -8.66
N ALA A 166 7.94 2.79 -9.32
CA ALA A 166 6.61 2.69 -8.71
C ALA A 166 6.24 1.24 -8.35
N VAL A 167 6.44 0.29 -9.26
CA VAL A 167 6.20 -1.15 -9.00
C VAL A 167 7.06 -1.66 -7.84
N LEU A 168 8.33 -1.25 -7.78
CA LEU A 168 9.23 -1.64 -6.70
C LEU A 168 8.75 -1.10 -5.36
N ARG A 169 8.33 0.17 -5.30
CA ARG A 169 7.85 0.80 -4.06
C ARG A 169 6.51 0.25 -3.56
N GLU A 170 5.62 -0.17 -4.47
CA GLU A 170 4.32 -0.78 -4.13
C GLU A 170 4.47 -2.26 -3.75
N GLY A 171 5.26 -3.01 -4.51
CA GLY A 171 5.36 -4.46 -4.39
C GLY A 171 6.37 -4.93 -3.34
N GLU A 172 7.41 -4.16 -3.07
CA GLU A 172 8.45 -4.53 -2.12
C GLU A 172 8.01 -4.17 -0.69
N SER A 173 7.41 -5.13 0.01
CA SER A 173 6.96 -4.96 1.40
C SER A 173 8.09 -4.70 2.41
N ALA A 174 9.34 -5.00 2.04
CA ALA A 174 10.54 -4.72 2.81
C ALA A 174 11.66 -4.26 1.87
N GLU A 175 12.20 -3.06 2.12
CA GLU A 175 13.18 -2.27 1.32
C GLU A 175 14.45 -3.01 0.85
N ASP A 176 14.69 -4.23 1.35
CA ASP A 176 15.83 -5.09 1.06
C ASP A 176 15.44 -6.54 0.78
N CYS A 177 14.25 -6.79 0.20
CA CYS A 177 13.82 -8.16 -0.05
C CYS A 177 14.81 -8.86 -1.01
N THR A 178 15.55 -9.85 -0.52
CA THR A 178 16.57 -10.54 -1.34
C THR A 178 15.99 -11.65 -2.20
N GLU A 179 14.70 -11.94 -2.02
CA GLU A 179 14.00 -12.99 -2.74
C GLU A 179 13.68 -12.57 -4.19
N PHE A 180 13.67 -13.55 -5.09
CA PHE A 180 13.23 -13.34 -6.46
C PHE A 180 11.80 -12.79 -6.49
N PRO A 181 11.46 -11.79 -7.34
CA PRO A 181 12.26 -11.17 -8.39
C PRO A 181 12.93 -9.82 -8.01
N TRP A 182 12.93 -9.44 -6.73
CA TRP A 182 13.26 -8.06 -6.33
C TRP A 182 14.68 -7.61 -6.67
N PRO A 183 15.74 -8.43 -6.44
CA PRO A 183 17.09 -8.06 -6.86
C PRO A 183 17.21 -7.83 -8.38
N GLN A 184 16.51 -8.63 -9.19
CA GLN A 184 16.55 -8.53 -10.66
C GLN A 184 15.84 -7.26 -11.14
N LEU A 185 14.70 -6.92 -10.55
CA LEU A 185 13.98 -5.69 -10.86
C LEU A 185 14.79 -4.44 -10.47
N ARG A 186 15.45 -4.43 -9.30
CA ARG A 186 16.34 -3.34 -8.90
C ARG A 186 17.56 -3.20 -9.82
N ALA A 187 18.15 -4.31 -10.25
CA ALA A 187 19.26 -4.29 -11.21
C ALA A 187 18.82 -3.70 -12.56
N ALA A 188 17.64 -4.10 -13.06
CA ALA A 188 17.07 -3.54 -14.29
C ALA A 188 16.79 -2.03 -14.18
N LEU A 189 16.27 -1.56 -13.04
CA LEU A 189 16.07 -0.13 -12.79
C LEU A 189 17.39 0.64 -12.83
N ALA A 190 18.44 0.13 -12.16
CA ALA A 190 19.76 0.75 -12.17
C ALA A 190 20.35 0.86 -13.59
N ASP A 191 20.13 -0.15 -14.43
CA ASP A 191 20.53 -0.12 -15.83
C ASP A 191 19.75 0.90 -16.66
N LEU A 192 18.44 1.02 -16.46
CA LEU A 192 17.61 2.03 -17.12
C LEU A 192 18.08 3.45 -16.77
N ASP A 193 18.36 3.71 -15.50
CA ASP A 193 18.89 5.00 -15.03
C ASP A 193 20.26 5.30 -15.68
N ARG A 194 21.16 4.32 -15.70
CA ARG A 194 22.49 4.45 -16.31
C ARG A 194 22.44 4.75 -17.80
N ILE A 195 21.50 4.15 -18.52
CA ILE A 195 21.33 4.35 -19.97
C ILE A 195 20.58 5.66 -20.26
N GLY A 196 19.61 6.03 -19.41
CA GLY A 196 18.80 7.24 -19.54
C GLY A 196 19.55 8.53 -19.21
N GLN A 197 20.65 8.47 -18.46
CA GLN A 197 21.48 9.62 -18.21
C GLN A 197 22.12 10.15 -19.51
N PRO A 198 22.06 11.47 -19.77
CA PRO A 198 22.78 12.05 -20.90
C PRO A 198 24.26 11.75 -20.72
N ARG A 199 24.82 10.96 -21.65
CA ARG A 199 26.26 10.69 -21.67
C ARG A 199 26.97 12.03 -21.74
N GLN A 200 27.66 12.40 -20.66
CA GLN A 200 28.63 13.49 -20.72
C GLN A 200 29.61 13.17 -21.85
N PRO A 201 29.92 14.11 -22.76
CA PRO A 201 31.00 13.91 -23.71
C PRO A 201 32.27 13.58 -22.92
N ALA A 202 32.93 12.49 -23.28
CA ALA A 202 34.14 12.01 -22.64
C ALA A 202 35.22 13.11 -22.69
N GLY A 203 35.38 13.86 -21.60
CA GLY A 203 36.29 15.00 -21.57
C GLY A 203 36.29 15.85 -20.29
N ALA A 204 35.26 15.80 -19.45
CA ALA A 204 35.23 16.59 -18.21
C ALA A 204 35.31 15.69 -16.96
N LEU A 205 36.51 15.17 -16.68
CA LEU A 205 36.85 14.59 -15.39
C LEU A 205 37.10 15.73 -14.39
N MET A 206 36.25 15.84 -13.38
CA MET A 206 36.65 16.36 -12.07
C MET A 206 36.07 15.47 -10.97
N PRO A 207 36.87 15.05 -9.97
CA PRO A 207 36.44 14.13 -8.94
C PRO A 207 35.92 14.88 -7.71
N GLY A 208 34.88 14.32 -7.08
CA GLY A 208 34.58 14.59 -5.68
C GLY A 208 33.12 14.85 -5.38
N SER A 209 32.43 13.82 -4.87
CA SER A 209 31.86 13.83 -3.52
C SER A 209 31.00 12.58 -3.37
N GLY A 210 31.59 11.53 -2.82
CA GLY A 210 30.84 10.39 -2.31
C GLY A 210 30.14 10.79 -1.03
N GLN A 211 28.82 10.87 -1.06
CA GLN A 211 27.98 10.70 0.12
C GLN A 211 26.54 10.43 -0.32
N ARG A 212 26.17 9.15 -0.34
CA ARG A 212 24.76 8.75 -0.20
C ARG A 212 24.58 8.35 1.26
N ALA A 213 23.97 9.24 2.05
CA ALA A 213 23.48 8.88 3.36
C ALA A 213 22.27 7.94 3.18
N PRO A 214 22.19 6.82 3.93
CA PRO A 214 21.01 5.96 3.93
C PRO A 214 19.80 6.72 4.49
N TYR A 215 18.66 6.64 3.80
CA TYR A 215 17.38 7.09 4.36
C TYR A 215 16.95 6.08 5.43
N PRO A 216 16.52 6.52 6.63
CA PRO A 216 16.04 5.58 7.63
C PRO A 216 14.54 5.37 7.43
N ARG A 217 14.13 4.12 7.24
CA ARG A 217 12.83 3.68 7.73
C ARG A 217 12.90 2.29 8.35
N LYS A 218 12.31 2.19 9.53
CA LYS A 218 12.23 0.97 10.31
C LYS A 218 11.15 0.04 9.73
N ARG A 219 11.52 -1.24 9.70
CA ARG A 219 10.74 -2.46 9.47
C ARG A 219 9.25 -2.32 9.85
N ARG A 220 8.40 -2.61 8.86
CA ARG A 220 6.95 -2.78 8.99
C ARG A 220 6.69 -4.25 9.31
N GLU A 221 6.92 -4.63 10.55
CA GLU A 221 6.34 -5.86 11.12
C GLU A 221 5.81 -5.51 12.51
N ASP A 222 4.61 -6.02 12.75
CA ASP A 222 3.72 -5.83 13.89
C ASP A 222 2.89 -4.53 13.88
N VAL A 223 1.57 -4.74 13.89
CA VAL A 223 0.48 -3.76 14.05
C VAL A 223 0.03 -3.06 12.76
N CYS A 224 -0.57 -3.80 11.83
CA CYS A 224 -1.63 -3.24 10.97
C CYS A 224 -2.54 -4.34 10.37
N MET A 225 -3.01 -5.25 11.23
CA MET A 225 -4.10 -6.18 10.91
C MET A 225 -5.25 -6.08 11.93
N SER A 226 -5.05 -5.39 13.06
CA SER A 226 -6.06 -5.33 14.12
C SER A 226 -7.05 -4.16 13.94
N VAL A 227 -6.66 -3.05 13.32
CA VAL A 227 -7.52 -1.84 13.22
C VAL A 227 -8.34 -1.73 11.93
N MET A 228 -8.30 -2.77 11.08
CA MET A 228 -9.33 -2.97 10.06
C MET A 228 -10.62 -3.57 10.62
N MET A 229 -10.58 -4.22 11.78
CA MET A 229 -11.76 -4.90 12.35
C MET A 229 -12.66 -4.00 13.21
N TYR A 230 -12.13 -2.90 13.76
CA TYR A 230 -12.88 -2.04 14.69
C TYR A 230 -13.75 -0.95 14.05
N GLN A 231 -13.92 -0.95 12.72
CA GLN A 231 -14.76 0.04 12.02
C GLN A 231 -15.71 -0.58 11.00
N CYS A 232 -16.10 -1.85 11.19
CA CYS A 232 -17.24 -2.44 10.48
C CYS A 232 -18.59 -1.96 11.07
N GLY A 233 -18.72 -0.66 11.34
CA GLY A 233 -19.95 -0.01 11.82
C GLY A 233 -20.57 0.96 10.81
N ASP A 234 -19.80 1.45 9.82
CA ASP A 234 -20.25 2.49 8.87
C ASP A 234 -20.29 2.00 7.41
N ARG A 235 -20.49 0.70 7.19
CA ARG A 235 -20.73 0.16 5.84
C ARG A 235 -22.01 -0.67 5.76
N VAL A 236 -23.16 -0.09 6.09
CA VAL A 236 -24.45 -0.48 5.49
C VAL A 236 -25.38 0.75 5.48
N THR A 237 -25.63 1.29 4.28
CA THR A 237 -26.98 1.71 3.90
C THR A 237 -27.79 0.48 3.52
#